data_AF-A0A7S4BVQ6-F1
#
_entry.id   AF-A0A7S4BVQ6-F1
#
_cell.length_a   1.000
_cell.length_b   1.000
_cell.length_c   1.000
_cell.angle_alpha   90.00
_cell.angle_beta   90.00
_cell.angle_gamma   90.00
#
_symmetry.space_group_name_H-M   'P 1'
#
loop_
_entity.id
_entity.type
_entity.pdbx_description
1 polymer ?
#
loop_
_entity_poly.entity_id
_entity_poly.type
_entity_poly.pdbx_seq_one_letter_code
_entity_poly.pdbx_strand_id
1 'polypeptide(L)'
;MGGATLGEKSGFLFLLKENGKEWRKIFVVLRGSELQHFESPADAQSGRAMRDGAKQVTGASPTSAPASASPPVDAPAYLTIETAQGKQLRYCARTDTDAS
;
A
#
# COMPACT_ATOMS: atom_id res chain seq x y z
N MET A 1 14.13 27.31 -6.27
CA MET A 1 12.96 26.51 -5.90
C MET A 1 13.11 25.15 -6.57
N GLY A 2 13.62 24.15 -5.84
CA GLY A 2 13.77 22.78 -6.36
C GLY A 2 12.56 21.98 -5.97
N GLY A 3 11.58 21.84 -6.88
CA GLY A 3 10.51 20.87 -6.69
C GLY A 3 11.12 19.48 -6.85
N ALA A 4 11.29 18.75 -5.75
CA ALA A 4 11.56 17.33 -5.84
C ALA A 4 10.37 16.71 -6.58
N THR A 5 10.56 16.30 -7.83
CA THR A 5 9.66 15.34 -8.46
C THR A 5 9.63 14.14 -7.53
N LEU A 6 8.56 14.01 -6.75
CA LEU A 6 8.27 12.81 -5.97
C LEU A 6 8.25 11.66 -6.98
N GLY A 7 9.39 10.98 -7.08
CA GLY A 7 9.58 9.87 -8.00
C GLY A 7 8.50 8.83 -7.76
N GLU A 8 8.11 8.15 -8.83
CA GLU A 8 7.26 6.98 -8.71
C GLU A 8 7.91 5.98 -7.75
N LYS A 9 7.17 5.57 -6.71
CA LYS A 9 7.59 4.49 -5.81
C LYS A 9 6.69 3.30 -6.06
N SER A 10 7.27 2.11 -6.10
CA SER A 10 6.49 0.88 -6.30
C SER A 10 7.07 -0.27 -5.51
N GLY A 11 6.23 -1.21 -5.09
CA GLY A 11 6.69 -2.36 -4.32
C GLY A 11 5.56 -3.31 -3.94
N PHE A 12 5.92 -4.44 -3.34
CA PHE A 12 4.93 -5.36 -2.80
C PHE A 12 4.58 -5.00 -1.36
N LEU A 13 3.28 -4.85 -1.10
CA LEU A 13 2.75 -4.71 0.25
C LEU A 13 1.69 -5.78 0.49
N PHE A 14 1.41 -6.05 1.76
CA PHE A 14 0.25 -6.84 2.17
C PHE A 14 -0.84 -5.90 2.64
N LEU A 15 -1.95 -5.83 1.91
CA LEU A 15 -3.13 -5.05 2.26
C LEU A 15 -4.07 -5.91 3.11
N LEU A 16 -4.50 -5.39 4.26
CA LEU A 16 -5.56 -6.00 5.05
C LEU A 16 -6.90 -5.81 4.33
N LYS A 17 -7.60 -6.91 4.04
CA LYS A 17 -8.95 -6.85 3.45
C LYS A 17 -9.93 -6.18 4.42
N GLU A 18 -11.03 -5.66 3.88
CA GLU A 18 -12.06 -4.94 4.65
C GLU A 18 -12.70 -5.78 5.77
N ASN A 19 -12.66 -7.12 5.65
CA ASN A 19 -13.11 -8.02 6.71
C ASN A 19 -12.22 -8.00 7.96
N GLY A 20 -11.03 -7.36 7.89
CA GLY A 20 -10.07 -7.24 8.98
C GLY A 20 -9.39 -8.54 9.38
N LYS A 21 -9.56 -9.63 8.61
CA LYS A 21 -9.13 -10.99 8.98
C LYS A 21 -8.12 -11.60 8.01
N GLU A 22 -7.99 -11.05 6.81
CA GLU A 22 -7.14 -11.65 5.77
C GLU A 22 -6.24 -10.60 5.11
N TRP A 23 -4.98 -10.99 4.91
CA TRP A 23 -3.99 -10.19 4.20
C TRP A 23 -3.89 -10.63 2.74
N ARG A 24 -3.81 -9.67 1.83
CA ARG A 24 -3.57 -9.91 0.41
C ARG A 24 -2.28 -9.25 -0.02
N LYS A 25 -1.35 -10.02 -0.60
CA LYS A 25 -0.18 -9.48 -1.28
C LYS A 25 -0.62 -8.74 -2.54
N ILE A 26 -0.22 -7.49 -2.68
CA ILE A 26 -0.51 -6.66 -3.84
C ILE A 26 0.73 -5.88 -4.25
N PHE A 27 0.83 -5.56 -5.54
CA PHE A 27 1.82 -4.62 -6.03
C PHE A 27 1.21 -3.22 -6.01
N VAL A 28 1.89 -2.28 -5.35
CA VAL A 28 1.43 -0.90 -5.23
C VAL A 28 2.34 0.00 -6.04
N VAL A 29 1.76 1.03 -6.65
CA VAL A 29 2.49 2.11 -7.31
C VAL A 29 1.96 3.43 -6.76
N LEU A 30 2.85 4.26 -6.24
CA LEU A 30 2.58 5.60 -5.74
C LEU A 30 3.17 6.63 -6.71
N ARG A 31 2.31 7.43 -7.33
CA ARG A 31 2.64 8.51 -8.27
C ARG A 31 2.23 9.84 -7.67
N GLY A 32 3.18 10.56 -7.07
CA GLY A 32 2.85 11.72 -6.25
C GLY A 32 1.99 11.31 -5.05
N SER A 33 0.72 11.69 -5.07
CA SER A 33 -0.29 11.31 -4.06
C SER A 33 -1.23 10.18 -4.51
N GLU A 34 -1.12 9.73 -5.77
CA GLU A 34 -2.02 8.72 -6.31
C GLU A 34 -1.47 7.32 -6.07
N LEU A 35 -2.20 6.51 -5.31
CA LEU A 35 -1.89 5.11 -5.03
C LEU A 35 -2.75 4.19 -5.90
N GLN A 36 -2.10 3.35 -6.70
CA GLN A 36 -2.75 2.34 -7.51
C GLN A 36 -2.35 0.93 -7.06
N HIS A 37 -3.31 0.01 -7.11
CA HIS A 37 -3.11 -1.39 -6.76
C HIS A 37 -3.17 -2.28 -8.00
N PHE A 38 -2.25 -3.23 -8.06
CA PHE A 38 -2.10 -4.21 -9.13
C PHE A 38 -1.94 -5.61 -8.54
N GLU A 39 -2.35 -6.63 -9.29
CA GLU A 39 -2.12 -8.03 -8.89
C GLU A 39 -0.65 -8.42 -9.06
N SER A 40 0.04 -7.83 -10.05
CA SER A 40 1.44 -8.06 -10.34
C SER A 40 2.14 -6.82 -10.93
N PRO A 41 3.49 -6.78 -10.97
CA PRO A 41 4.23 -5.75 -11.69
C PRO A 41 3.93 -5.72 -13.20
N ALA A 42 3.64 -6.88 -13.80
CA ALA A 42 3.29 -6.97 -15.22
C ALA A 42 1.94 -6.27 -15.53
N ASP A 43 0.98 -6.36 -14.60
CA ASP A 43 -0.28 -5.63 -14.69
C ASP A 43 -0.07 -4.11 -14.57
N ALA A 44 0.87 -3.68 -13.71
CA ALA A 44 1.24 -2.27 -13.59
C ALA A 44 1.81 -1.71 -14.90
N GLN A 45 2.70 -2.47 -15.54
CA GLN A 45 3.25 -2.11 -16.86
C GLN A 45 2.17 -2.07 -17.96
N SER A 46 1.17 -2.94 -17.85
CA SER A 46 0.06 -3.04 -18.80
C SER A 46 -1.11 -2.09 -18.49
N GLY A 47 -1.03 -1.30 -17.40
CA GLY A 47 -2.10 -0.41 -16.94
C GLY A 47 -3.36 -1.15 -16.43
N ARG A 48 -3.27 -2.44 -16.11
CA ARG A 48 -4.39 -3.27 -15.63
C ARG A 48 -4.53 -3.17 -14.12
N ALA A 49 -4.98 -2.01 -13.65
CA ALA A 49 -5.24 -1.80 -12.23
C ALA A 49 -6.36 -2.72 -11.71
N MET A 50 -6.31 -3.04 -10.42
CA MET A 50 -7.42 -3.71 -9.73
C MET A 50 -8.68 -2.84 -9.79
N ARG A 51 -9.86 -3.48 -9.72
CA ARG A 51 -11.17 -2.79 -9.78
C ARG A 51 -11.39 -1.69 -8.75
N ASP A 52 -10.59 -1.66 -7.69
CA ASP A 52 -10.66 -0.69 -6.59
C ASP A 52 -10.13 0.71 -6.98
N GLY A 53 -9.60 0.84 -8.20
CA GLY A 53 -9.21 2.11 -8.82
C GLY A 53 -7.98 2.77 -8.19
N ALA A 54 -7.63 3.94 -8.73
CA ALA A 54 -6.63 4.81 -8.15
C ALA A 54 -7.19 5.52 -6.90
N LYS A 55 -6.36 5.68 -5.87
CA LYS A 55 -6.74 6.30 -4.61
C LYS A 55 -5.86 7.49 -4.32
N GLN A 56 -6.48 8.63 -4.01
CA GLN A 56 -5.73 9.78 -3.54
C GLN A 56 -5.36 9.61 -2.07
N VAL A 57 -4.08 9.59 -1.78
CA VAL A 57 -3.52 9.54 -0.43
C VAL A 57 -3.54 10.94 0.17
N THR A 58 -4.14 11.08 1.35
CA THR A 58 -4.17 12.32 2.14
C THR A 58 -3.29 12.22 3.38
N GLY A 59 -2.98 11.00 3.84
CA GLY A 59 -2.16 10.78 5.02
C GLY A 59 -1.56 9.37 5.04
N ALA A 60 -0.43 9.23 5.71
CA ALA A 60 0.25 7.97 5.94
C ALA A 60 0.86 7.99 7.34
N SER A 61 0.55 7.00 8.17
CA SER A 61 1.04 6.93 9.55
C SER A 61 1.37 5.49 9.96
N PRO A 62 2.48 5.28 10.69
CA PRO A 62 2.79 3.97 11.26
C PRO A 62 1.66 3.57 12.23
N THR A 63 1.35 2.27 12.26
CA THR A 63 0.28 1.74 13.13
C THR A 63 0.72 0.47 13.84
N SER A 64 -0.09 -0.01 14.76
CA SER A 64 0.12 -1.28 15.46
C SER A 64 -0.51 -2.45 14.70
N ALA A 65 -0.09 -3.66 15.04
CA ALA A 65 -0.66 -4.89 14.51
C ALA A 65 -2.19 -4.93 14.73
N PRO A 66 -2.98 -5.36 13.73
CA PRO A 66 -4.40 -5.58 13.95
C PRO A 66 -4.63 -6.79 14.87
N ALA A 67 -5.55 -6.67 15.82
CA ALA A 67 -5.88 -7.75 16.75
C ALA A 67 -6.48 -9.00 16.06
N SER A 68 -7.10 -8.81 14.89
CA SER A 68 -7.94 -9.81 14.23
C SER A 68 -7.25 -10.59 13.10
N ALA A 69 -5.99 -10.27 12.77
CA ALA A 69 -5.28 -10.89 11.65
C ALA A 69 -3.79 -11.01 11.93
N SER A 70 -3.27 -12.23 11.92
CA SER A 70 -1.83 -12.49 11.98
C SER A 70 -1.15 -12.01 10.70
N PRO A 71 0.01 -11.33 10.80
CA PRO A 71 0.77 -10.90 9.64
C PRO A 71 1.26 -12.10 8.82
N PRO A 72 1.35 -12.00 7.49
CA PRO A 72 1.88 -13.04 6.62
C PRO A 72 3.42 -13.03 6.53
N VAL A 73 4.11 -12.21 7.34
CA VAL A 73 5.56 -12.03 7.34
C VAL A 73 6.11 -11.96 8.77
N ASP A 74 7.36 -12.36 8.95
CA ASP A 74 8.10 -12.17 10.20
C ASP A 74 8.49 -10.70 10.39
N ALA A 75 8.42 -10.22 11.64
CA ALA A 75 8.74 -8.83 12.03
C ALA A 75 8.08 -7.77 11.12
N PRO A 76 6.74 -7.72 11.02
CA PRO A 76 6.05 -6.78 10.15
C PRO A 76 6.14 -5.33 10.67
N ALA A 77 6.37 -4.39 9.75
CA ALA A 77 5.97 -3.01 9.96
C ALA A 77 4.55 -2.81 9.43
N TYR A 78 3.76 -2.03 10.16
CA TYR A 78 2.38 -1.70 9.78
C TYR A 78 2.24 -0.22 9.48
N LEU A 79 1.42 0.08 8.47
CA LEU A 79 1.13 1.41 7.98
C LEU A 79 -0.38 1.56 7.77
N THR A 80 -0.94 2.68 8.18
CA THR A 80 -2.28 3.11 7.75
C THR A 80 -2.14 4.21 6.71
N ILE A 81 -2.84 4.06 5.58
CA ILE A 81 -2.99 5.09 4.56
C ILE A 81 -4.42 5.62 4.63
N GLU A 82 -4.54 6.93 4.75
CA GLU A 82 -5.81 7.65 4.68
C GLU A 82 -6.00 8.15 3.25
N THR A 83 -7.19 7.90 2.69
CA THR A 83 -7.54 8.34 1.34
C THR A 83 -8.50 9.52 1.35
N ALA A 84 -8.51 10.30 0.27
CA ALA A 84 -9.45 11.41 0.07
C ALA A 84 -10.93 10.98 0.11
N GLN A 85 -11.20 9.69 -0.08
CA GLN A 85 -12.54 9.09 0.02
C GLN A 85 -12.94 8.78 1.48
N GLY A 86 -12.10 9.14 2.46
CA GLY A 86 -12.31 8.83 3.88
C GLY A 86 -12.05 7.37 4.25
N LYS A 87 -11.49 6.57 3.32
CA LYS A 87 -11.17 5.15 3.57
C LYS A 87 -9.79 5.05 4.21
N GLN A 88 -9.70 4.26 5.28
CA GLN A 88 -8.42 3.88 5.89
C GLN A 88 -8.02 2.50 5.40
N LEU A 89 -6.83 2.41 4.80
CA LEU A 89 -6.26 1.17 4.31
C LEU A 89 -5.07 0.78 5.18
N ARG A 90 -5.04 -0.46 5.66
CA ARG A 90 -3.96 -0.95 6.51
C ARG A 90 -3.06 -1.89 5.72
N TYR A 91 -1.76 -1.63 5.78
CA TYR A 91 -0.74 -2.39 5.10
C TYR A 91 0.23 -2.98 6.12
N CYS A 92 0.85 -4.09 5.76
CA CYS A 92 2.09 -4.52 6.37
C CYS A 92 3.16 -4.87 5.33
N ALA A 93 4.42 -4.69 5.71
CA ALA A 93 5.60 -5.03 4.94
C ALA A 93 6.62 -5.75 5.83
N ARG A 94 7.49 -6.55 5.22
CA ARG A 94 8.66 -7.09 5.92
C ARG A 94 9.71 -5.98 5.97
N THR A 95 10.09 -5.53 7.16
CA THR A 95 11.27 -4.66 7.30
C THR A 95 12.51 -5.55 7.15
N ASP A 96 13.41 -5.34 6.18
CA ASP A 96 14.33 -4.21 6.18
C ASP A 96 14.74 -3.64 4.79
N THR A 97 14.15 -4.07 3.67
CA THR A 97 14.69 -3.68 2.34
C THR A 97 13.71 -2.92 1.40
N ASP A 98 12.40 -2.88 1.67
CA ASP A 98 11.40 -2.25 0.76
C ASP A 98 11.33 -0.70 0.82
N ALA A 99 12.30 -0.04 1.47
CA ALA A 99 12.38 1.43 1.58
C ALA A 99 13.56 2.07 0.80
N SER A 100 14.30 1.28 0.02
CA SER A 100 15.49 1.75 -0.72
C SER A 100 15.14 2.30 -2.10
#